data_AF-H8Y1M0-F1
#
_entry.id   AF-H8Y1M0-F1
#
_cell.length_a   1.000
_cell.length_b   1.000
_cell.length_c   1.000
_cell.angle_alpha   90.00
_cell.angle_beta   90.00
_cell.angle_gamma   90.00
#
_symmetry.space_group_name_H-M   'P 1'
#
loop_
_entity.id
_entity.type
_entity.pdbx_description
1 polymer ?
#
loop_
_entity_poly.entity_id
_entity_poly.type
_entity_poly.pdbx_seq_one_letter_code
_entity_poly.pdbx_strand_id
1 'polypeptide(L)' 'HALCRRCGQRSLHIQKHTCASCGYPAAKTRKFNWG' A
#
# COMPACT_ATOMS: atom_id res chain seq x y z
N HIS A 1 7.06 -5.89 6.50
CA HIS A 1 6.63 -4.72 5.71
C HIS A 1 7.71 -3.65 5.71
N ALA A 2 7.89 -2.96 4.58
CA ALA A 2 8.83 -1.86 4.37
C ALA A 2 8.08 -0.54 4.14
N LEU A 3 8.82 0.57 4.08
CA LEU A 3 8.27 1.88 3.71
C LEU A 3 7.72 1.86 2.28
N CYS A 4 6.48 2.30 2.12
CA CYS A 4 5.87 2.48 0.80
C CYS A 4 6.26 3.83 0.22
N ARG A 5 6.79 3.83 -1.01
CA ARG A 5 7.17 5.04 -1.74
C ARG A 5 6.01 6.01 -2.02
N ARG A 6 4.76 5.53 -2.03
CA ARG A 6 3.59 6.38 -2.29
C ARG A 6 3.02 6.99 -1.01
N CYS A 7 2.76 6.18 0.02
CA CYS A 7 2.07 6.66 1.23
C CYS A 7 2.99 6.92 2.43
N GLY A 8 4.30 6.62 2.34
CA GLY A 8 5.25 6.80 3.45
C GLY A 8 5.04 5.86 4.64
N GLN A 9 3.99 5.04 4.62
CA GLN A 9 3.68 4.08 5.69
C GLN A 9 4.52 2.81 5.54
N ARG A 10 4.86 2.15 6.65
CA ARG A 10 5.55 0.84 6.67
C ARG A 10 4.59 -0.31 6.34
N SER A 11 3.87 -0.19 5.24
CA SER A 11 2.81 -1.12 4.81
C SER A 11 3.12 -1.78 3.48
N LEU A 12 4.33 -1.61 2.93
CA LEU A 12 4.77 -2.30 1.71
C LEU A 12 5.16 -3.75 2.02
N HIS A 13 4.49 -4.70 1.41
CA HIS A 13 4.85 -6.12 1.50
C HIS A 13 6.03 -6.40 0.57
N ILE A 14 7.17 -6.84 1.11
CA ILE A 14 8.42 -6.97 0.35
C ILE A 14 8.30 -8.11 -0.66
N GLN A 15 7.86 -9.30 -0.25
CA GLN A 15 7.78 -10.46 -1.14
C GLN A 15 6.71 -10.35 -2.22
N LYS A 16 5.64 -9.58 -1.95
CA LYS A 16 4.49 -9.43 -2.87
C LYS A 16 4.55 -8.11 -3.63
N HIS A 17 5.49 -7.24 -3.25
CA HIS A 17 5.61 -5.87 -3.74
C HIS A 17 4.31 -5.04 -3.67
N THR A 18 3.41 -5.35 -2.74
CA THR A 18 2.08 -4.70 -2.62
C THR A 18 1.93 -3.95 -1.30
N CYS A 19 1.37 -2.74 -1.34
CA CYS A 19 1.11 -1.95 -0.15
C CYS A 19 -0.29 -2.21 0.41
N ALA A 20 -0.36 -2.62 1.68
CA ALA A 20 -1.63 -2.84 2.36
C ALA A 20 -2.42 -1.54 2.58
N SER A 21 -1.78 -0.40 2.86
CA SER A 21 -2.53 0.84 3.07
C SER A 21 -3.10 1.41 1.77
N CYS A 22 -2.23 1.71 0.80
CA CYS A 22 -2.63 2.46 -0.41
C CYS A 22 -2.81 1.60 -1.66
N GLY A 23 -2.50 0.30 -1.62
CA GLY A 23 -2.62 -0.58 -2.79
C GLY A 23 -1.49 -0.46 -3.83
N TYR A 24 -0.43 0.33 -3.57
CA TYR A 24 0.75 0.42 -4.46
C TYR A 24 1.25 -0.98 -4.83
N PRO A 25 1.50 -1.32 -6.11
CA PRO A 25 1.71 -0.43 -7.27
C PRO A 25 0.45 -0.03 -8.04
N ALA A 26 -0.76 -0.44 -7.63
CA ALA A 26 -2.00 -0.12 -8.36
C ALA A 26 -2.13 1.39 -8.63
N ALA A 27 -2.67 1.79 -9.78
CA ALA A 27 -2.81 3.21 -10.12
C ALA A 27 -3.76 3.95 -9.16
N LYS A 28 -4.84 3.29 -8.76
CA LYS A 28 -5.84 3.84 -7.83
C LYS A 28 -5.40 3.59 -6.38
N THR A 29 -5.59 4.60 -5.54
CA THR A 29 -5.41 4.45 -4.09
C THR A 29 -6.49 3.55 -3.53
N ARG A 30 -6.08 2.50 -2.80
CA ARG A 30 -7.01 1.62 -2.10
C ARG A 30 -7.76 2.41 -1.02
N LYS A 31 -9.09 2.52 -1.17
CA LYS A 31 -10.01 3.09 -0.18
C LYS A 31 -11.15 2.10 0.01
N PHE A 32 -11.52 1.84 1.25
CA PHE A 32 -12.69 1.04 1.59
C PHE A 32 -13.79 1.95 2.12
N ASN A 33 -15.04 1.61 1.83
CA ASN A 33 -16.22 2.34 2.31
C ASN A 33 -16.69 1.85 3.69
N TRP A 34 -16.07 0.78 4.21
CA TRP A 34 -16.41 0.13 5.48
C TRP A 34 -15.38 0.43 6.59
N GLY A 35 -14.60 1.50 6.44
CA GLY A 35 -13.50 1.87 7.34
C GLY A 35 -13.83 1.68 8.82
#